data_AF-A0A496ZUN0-F1
#
_entry.id   AF-A0A496ZUN0-F1
#
_cell.length_a   1.000
_cell.length_b   1.000
_cell.length_c   1.000
_cell.angle_alpha   90.00
_cell.angle_beta   90.00
_cell.angle_gamma   90.00
#
_symmetry.space_group_name_H-M   'P 1'
#
loop_
_entity.id
_entity.type
_entity.pdbx_description
1 polymer ?
#
loop_
_entity_poly.entity_id
_entity_poly.type
_entity_poly.pdbx_seq_one_letter_code
_entity_poly.pdbx_strand_id
1 'polypeptide(L)' 'YEIEFDGSSLPSGIYFYRMQAENFSDTKKLILIK' A
#
# COMPACT_ATOMS: atom_id res chain seq x y z
N TYR A 1 -16.07 -2.05 -0.26
CA TYR A 1 -15.42 -1.86 -1.56
C TYR A 1 -14.01 -2.40 -1.43
N GLU A 2 -13.58 -3.24 -2.36
CA GLU A 2 -12.25 -3.89 -2.35
C GLU A 2 -11.47 -3.40 -3.57
N ILE A 3 -10.18 -3.15 -3.38
CA ILE A 3 -9.26 -2.74 -4.46
C ILE A 3 -8.11 -3.74 -4.47
N GLU A 4 -7.82 -4.27 -5.64
CA GLU A 4 -6.67 -5.13 -5.87
C GLU A 4 -5.43 -4.27 -6.18
N PHE A 5 -4.32 -4.56 -5.50
CA PHE A 5 -3.02 -3.94 -5.76
C PHE A 5 -2.08 -4.99 -6.36
N ASP A 6 -1.73 -4.80 -7.64
CA ASP A 6 -0.72 -5.62 -8.31
C ASP A 6 0.68 -5.02 -8.11
N GLY A 7 1.49 -5.70 -7.29
CA GLY A 7 2.88 -5.36 -7.01
C GLY A 7 3.91 -6.11 -7.86
N SER A 8 3.49 -6.87 -8.89
CA SER A 8 4.37 -7.79 -9.64
C SER A 8 5.58 -7.11 -10.30
N SER A 9 5.43 -5.86 -10.74
CA SER A 9 6.50 -5.06 -11.36
C SER A 9 7.43 -4.38 -10.35
N LEU A 10 7.15 -4.45 -9.04
CA LEU A 10 7.94 -3.81 -8.00
C LEU A 10 8.99 -4.78 -7.41
N PRO A 11 10.17 -4.29 -7.01
CA PRO A 11 11.16 -5.10 -6.30
C PRO A 11 10.67 -5.43 -4.88
N SER A 12 11.16 -6.54 -4.31
CA SER A 12 10.97 -6.83 -2.89
C SER A 12 11.47 -5.65 -2.05
N GLY A 13 10.71 -5.25 -1.04
CA GLY A 13 11.03 -4.07 -0.26
C GLY A 13 9.92 -3.63 0.69
N ILE A 14 10.19 -2.57 1.43
CA ILE A 14 9.22 -1.94 2.33
C ILE A 14 8.62 -0.72 1.61
N TYR A 15 7.30 -0.70 1.52
CA TYR A 15 6.53 0.37 0.89
C TYR A 15 5.62 1.00 1.93
N PHE A 16 5.49 2.32 1.91
CA PHE A 16 4.50 3.02 2.73
C PHE A 16 3.39 3.52 1.83
N TYR A 17 2.15 3.30 2.24
CA TYR A 17 0.98 3.81 1.54
C TYR A 17 0.08 4.56 2.51
N ARG A 18 -0.69 5.50 1.97
CA ARG A 18 -1.58 6.36 2.75
C ARG A 18 -3.02 6.18 2.27
N MET A 19 -3.91 5.92 3.20
CA MET A 19 -5.35 5.96 2.97
C MET A 19 -5.86 7.33 3.41
N GLN A 20 -6.57 8.02 2.49
CA GLN A 20 -7.14 9.34 2.73
C GLN A 20 -8.64 9.29 2.48
N ALA A 21 -9.43 9.85 3.39
CA ALA A 21 -10.88 9.96 3.25
C ALA A 21 -11.38 11.19 4.02
N GLU A 22 -11.71 12.30 3.37
CA GLU A 22 -12.10 13.56 4.03
C GLU A 22 -11.16 13.94 5.20
N ASN A 23 -11.61 13.80 6.45
CA ASN A 23 -10.83 14.08 7.67
C ASN A 23 -9.98 12.87 8.17
N PHE A 24 -10.09 11.77 7.45
CA PHE A 24 -9.36 10.50 7.45
C PHE A 24 -7.93 10.56 6.90
N SER A 25 -6.87 10.33 7.68
CA SER A 25 -5.56 10.00 7.12
C SER A 25 -4.86 8.92 7.94
N ASP A 26 -4.51 7.80 7.30
CA ASP A 26 -3.77 6.70 7.92
C ASP A 26 -2.65 6.22 7.00
N THR A 27 -1.47 6.02 7.58
CA THR A 27 -0.28 5.56 6.85
C THR A 27 0.08 4.17 7.32
N LYS A 28 0.22 3.24 6.38
CA LYS A 28 0.52 1.85 6.66
C LYS A 28 1.79 1.41 5.93
N LYS A 29 2.47 0.44 6.53
CA LYS A 29 3.66 -0.22 5.98
C LYS A 29 3.24 -1.52 5.29
N LEU A 30 3.63 -1.67 4.04
CA LEU A 30 3.51 -2.88 3.24
C LEU A 30 4.91 -3.48 3.05
N ILE A 31 5.04 -4.78 3.24
CA ILE A 31 6.28 -5.51 2.97
C ILE A 31 6.01 -6.38 1.76
N LEU A 32 6.70 -6.10 0.65
CA LEU A 32 6.64 -6.90 -0.56
C LEU A 32 7.81 -7.88 -0.55
N ILE A 33 7.50 -9.17 -0.64
CA ILE A 33 8.46 -10.26 -0.72
C ILE A 33 8.12 -11.05 -1.99
N LYS A 34 9.08 -11.22 -2.89
CA LYS A 34 9.01 -12.15 -4.02
C LYS A 34 9.33 -13.57 -3.58
#